data_AF-A0A3D5YIN1-F1
#
_entry.id   AF-A0A3D5YIN1-F1
#
_cell.length_a   1.000
_cell.length_b   1.000
_cell.length_c   1.000
_cell.angle_alpha   90.00
_cell.angle_beta   90.00
_cell.angle_gamma   90.00
#
_symmetry.space_group_name_H-M   'P 1'
#
loop_
_entity.id
_entity.type
_entity.pdbx_description
1 polymer ?
#
loop_
_entity_poly.entity_id
_entity_poly.type
_entity_poly.pdbx_seq_one_letter_code
_entity_poly.pdbx_strand_id
1 'polypeptide(L)'
;IGPHSSFIELTTSENKYQVKKVYDSRALLPKEVIATPVLQSFQGWRVTFDKDVCVPNEMRLMDFSIPQNNATQFMYVLPTTKNEALIEMTRFDRTVLPEELARQHLKNYLRAMGCDYKINHIERGVIPMSQHGKNHHRDARVISVGSRAGKIKSTTGYAFKSMFEHAQELVQDQYPPRLARLSIAQKLPNRFALYDFLLLYILKFRPNWGKEIFERLFQKQPAHEVFEFLEERSTFRWEVQMFAKLPIFKFLWSVLFSTISYVFSAPQRSLPLLVGSCVLLLNYFSPGAGNAAGLSVLIVMLFIVGIPHGALDGYIAQGKSKLLPFVLRYLTIMLLVILLWMASPLTGLVTFICYSAWHFGQTDLKEWGLSSTFLSSLWGALLLGVILISHTQEMNTVFLQMNVPILDLAPETVVLVTRGLILVSIILGICLRSVPWLISIIAIMVGTQLSLALSFGLYFVLQHSVTGWNHLKTSQEWTNKSMWVRSLPFTGGAMVLFLLVFHFDKNSLLQWSSYSLVFLSALSLPHIYFMSRFYQKT
;
A
#
# COMPACT_ATOMS: atom_id res chain seq x y z
N ILE A 1 9.61 11.04 -24.29
CA ILE A 1 9.24 10.28 -25.52
C ILE A 1 7.85 10.79 -25.90
N GLY A 2 7.76 11.49 -27.04
CA GLY A 2 6.56 12.25 -27.42
C GLY A 2 5.32 11.36 -27.67
N PRO A 3 4.12 11.92 -27.55
CA PRO A 3 2.90 11.23 -27.98
C PRO A 3 2.97 11.08 -29.52
N HIS A 4 2.46 9.99 -30.09
CA HIS A 4 2.39 9.70 -31.54
C HIS A 4 3.52 8.84 -32.18
N SER A 5 4.16 7.91 -31.47
CA SER A 5 4.86 6.81 -32.16
C SER A 5 3.87 5.69 -32.53
N SER A 6 3.72 5.37 -33.82
CA SER A 6 2.89 4.25 -34.32
C SER A 6 3.42 2.87 -33.94
N PHE A 7 4.67 2.79 -33.48
CA PHE A 7 5.35 1.54 -33.12
C PHE A 7 5.98 1.62 -31.72
N ILE A 8 6.27 0.46 -31.13
CA ILE A 8 7.16 0.28 -29.97
C ILE A 8 8.51 -0.17 -30.50
N GLU A 9 9.58 0.48 -30.07
CA GLU A 9 10.95 0.03 -30.32
C GLU A 9 11.37 -0.95 -29.22
N LEU A 10 11.66 -2.20 -29.59
CA LEU A 10 12.27 -3.21 -28.74
C LEU A 10 13.77 -3.26 -29.03
N THR A 11 14.59 -3.08 -28.01
CA THR A 11 16.04 -3.21 -28.12
C THR A 11 16.48 -4.51 -27.44
N THR A 12 17.20 -5.37 -28.16
CA THR A 12 17.92 -6.51 -27.61
C THR A 12 19.41 -6.18 -27.54
N SER A 13 20.24 -7.10 -27.04
CA SER A 13 21.69 -6.94 -27.05
C SER A 13 22.29 -6.82 -28.46
N GLU A 14 21.58 -7.32 -29.47
CA GLU A 14 22.11 -7.44 -30.84
C GLU A 14 21.35 -6.58 -31.85
N ASN A 15 20.03 -6.38 -31.66
CA ASN A 15 19.16 -5.82 -32.68
C ASN A 15 18.11 -4.86 -32.10
N LYS A 16 17.51 -4.07 -32.99
CA LYS A 16 16.34 -3.24 -32.70
C LYS A 16 15.17 -3.64 -33.58
N TYR A 17 14.00 -3.81 -32.98
CA TYR A 17 12.78 -4.18 -33.67
C TYR A 17 11.71 -3.12 -33.47
N GLN A 18 10.95 -2.81 -34.51
CA GLN A 18 9.75 -1.97 -34.41
C GLN A 18 8.51 -2.85 -34.50
N VAL A 19 7.67 -2.81 -33.47
CA VAL A 19 6.49 -3.68 -33.35
C VAL A 19 5.24 -2.88 -32.99
N LYS A 20 4.06 -3.42 -33.33
CA LYS A 20 2.77 -2.77 -33.01
C LYS A 20 2.26 -3.10 -31.60
N LYS A 21 2.52 -4.32 -31.13
CA LYS A 21 2.11 -4.85 -29.82
C LYS A 21 3.26 -5.70 -29.25
N VAL A 22 3.38 -5.76 -27.93
CA VAL A 22 4.38 -6.57 -27.20
C VAL A 22 3.66 -7.39 -26.15
N TYR A 23 3.92 -8.70 -26.11
CA TYR A 23 3.48 -9.58 -25.02
C TYR A 23 4.66 -9.86 -24.09
N ASP A 24 4.60 -9.37 -22.86
CA ASP A 24 5.68 -9.48 -21.87
C ASP A 24 5.39 -10.62 -20.89
N SER A 25 6.10 -11.74 -21.09
CA SER A 25 6.01 -12.96 -20.28
C SER A 25 7.08 -13.06 -19.18
N ARG A 26 7.92 -12.03 -19.00
CA ARG A 26 8.95 -12.05 -17.96
C ARG A 26 8.34 -12.19 -16.56
N ALA A 27 9.12 -12.73 -15.62
CA ALA A 27 8.67 -13.00 -14.26
C ALA A 27 8.09 -11.76 -13.56
N LEU A 28 7.12 -12.00 -12.68
CA LEU A 28 6.61 -10.97 -11.77
C LEU A 28 7.75 -10.51 -10.86
N LEU A 29 7.94 -9.19 -10.75
CA LEU A 29 8.80 -8.61 -9.73
C LEU A 29 7.92 -8.26 -8.52
N PRO A 30 7.94 -9.08 -7.45
CA PRO A 30 7.05 -8.91 -6.32
C PRO A 30 7.35 -7.60 -5.59
N LYS A 31 6.28 -6.92 -5.16
CA LYS A 31 6.34 -5.71 -4.34
C LYS A 31 5.47 -5.91 -3.11
N GLU A 32 6.02 -6.59 -2.12
CA GLU A 32 5.34 -6.87 -0.85
C GLU A 32 5.53 -5.71 0.13
N VAL A 33 4.48 -5.36 0.86
CA VAL A 33 4.54 -4.37 1.96
C VAL A 33 5.09 -5.01 3.23
N ILE A 34 4.83 -6.30 3.44
CA ILE A 34 5.17 -7.01 4.67
C ILE A 34 6.20 -8.10 4.37
N ALA A 35 7.45 -7.86 4.75
CA ALA A 35 8.60 -8.76 4.61
C ALA A 35 8.84 -9.29 3.17
N THR A 36 9.79 -10.21 3.01
CA THR A 36 10.08 -10.85 1.72
C THR A 36 8.93 -11.78 1.29
N PRO A 37 8.69 -11.93 -0.03
CA PRO A 37 7.67 -12.84 -0.55
C PRO A 37 7.98 -14.29 -0.18
N VAL A 38 6.93 -15.11 -0.11
CA VAL A 38 7.08 -16.57 -0.10
C VAL A 38 7.50 -16.99 -1.51
N LEU A 39 8.35 -18.00 -1.61
CA LEU A 39 8.80 -18.61 -2.85
C LEU A 39 8.28 -20.04 -2.88
N GLN A 40 7.68 -20.42 -4.01
CA GLN A 40 7.47 -21.82 -4.36
C GLN A 40 8.68 -22.27 -5.17
N SER A 41 9.58 -23.00 -4.51
CA SER A 41 10.77 -23.54 -5.15
C SER A 41 10.63 -25.06 -5.27
N PHE A 42 11.00 -25.60 -6.42
CA PHE A 42 10.78 -27.00 -6.72
C PHE A 42 11.93 -27.62 -7.52
N GLN A 43 12.04 -28.94 -7.40
CA GLN A 43 12.88 -29.78 -8.24
C GLN A 43 12.15 -31.09 -8.59
N GLY A 44 12.00 -31.34 -9.88
CA GLY A 44 11.30 -32.48 -10.45
C GLY A 44 12.25 -33.44 -11.16
N TRP A 45 12.10 -34.74 -10.94
CA TRP A 45 12.80 -35.81 -11.65
C TRP A 45 11.80 -36.60 -12.48
N ARG A 46 11.95 -36.55 -13.81
CA ARG A 46 11.26 -37.51 -14.69
C ARG A 46 12.05 -38.80 -14.66
N VAL A 47 11.45 -39.87 -14.18
CA VAL A 47 12.09 -41.17 -13.99
C VAL A 47 11.39 -42.26 -14.79
N THR A 48 12.16 -43.26 -15.22
CA THR A 48 11.64 -44.56 -15.68
C THR A 48 12.00 -45.61 -14.63
N PHE A 49 11.01 -46.36 -14.18
CA PHE A 49 11.14 -47.48 -13.26
C PHE A 49 11.38 -48.78 -14.02
N ASP A 50 12.05 -49.72 -13.36
CA ASP A 50 12.27 -51.09 -13.85
C ASP A 50 11.00 -51.96 -13.81
N LYS A 51 9.96 -51.51 -13.09
CA LYS A 51 8.69 -52.20 -12.86
C LYS A 51 7.49 -51.29 -13.08
N ASP A 52 6.33 -51.89 -13.33
CA ASP A 52 5.04 -51.21 -13.44
C ASP A 52 4.51 -50.79 -12.04
N VAL A 53 5.10 -49.73 -11.47
CA VAL A 53 4.77 -49.21 -10.14
C VAL A 53 3.84 -47.99 -10.17
N CYS A 54 3.56 -47.46 -11.36
CA CYS A 54 2.69 -46.31 -11.54
C CYS A 54 1.33 -46.73 -12.09
N VAL A 55 0.30 -45.99 -11.68
CA VAL A 55 -1.05 -46.10 -12.22
C VAL A 55 -1.26 -44.95 -13.20
N PRO A 56 -1.35 -45.19 -14.52
CA PRO A 56 -1.64 -44.14 -15.48
C PRO A 56 -2.95 -43.44 -15.14
N ASN A 57 -2.99 -42.11 -15.32
CA ASN A 57 -4.14 -41.25 -15.00
C ASN A 57 -4.47 -41.09 -13.50
N GLU A 58 -3.66 -41.62 -12.59
CA GLU A 58 -3.75 -41.31 -11.16
C GLU A 58 -2.55 -40.45 -10.74
N MET A 59 -2.80 -39.34 -10.04
CA MET A 59 -1.74 -38.48 -9.51
C MET A 59 -1.75 -38.46 -7.99
N ARG A 60 -0.57 -38.36 -7.39
CA ARG A 60 -0.43 -37.97 -5.99
C ARG A 60 -0.15 -36.48 -5.92
N LEU A 61 -1.15 -35.74 -5.42
CA LEU A 61 -1.07 -34.29 -5.26
C LEU A 61 -0.69 -33.94 -3.81
N MET A 62 0.36 -33.11 -3.64
CA MET A 62 0.78 -32.54 -2.34
C MET A 62 0.93 -33.59 -1.22
N ASP A 63 1.81 -34.57 -1.40
CA ASP A 63 2.14 -35.53 -0.35
C ASP A 63 3.03 -34.89 0.74
N PHE A 64 2.44 -34.63 1.91
CA PHE A 64 3.10 -34.05 3.08
C PHE A 64 3.73 -35.09 4.02
N SER A 65 3.81 -36.36 3.64
CA SER A 65 4.44 -37.42 4.44
C SER A 65 5.96 -37.25 4.62
N ILE A 66 6.58 -36.41 3.80
CA ILE A 66 8.00 -36.08 3.93
C ILE A 66 8.29 -35.19 5.15
N PRO A 67 9.52 -35.25 5.72
CA PRO A 67 9.94 -34.33 6.77
C PRO A 67 9.70 -32.88 6.34
N GLN A 68 9.28 -31.98 7.23
CA GLN A 68 8.93 -30.60 6.85
C GLN A 68 10.09 -29.59 6.99
N ASN A 69 11.13 -29.90 7.78
CA ASN A 69 12.33 -29.08 7.95
C ASN A 69 12.06 -27.57 8.20
N ASN A 70 11.10 -27.25 9.08
CA ASN A 70 10.67 -25.87 9.37
C ASN A 70 10.02 -25.09 8.19
N ALA A 71 9.63 -25.78 7.13
CA ALA A 71 8.95 -25.22 5.96
C ALA A 71 7.58 -25.89 5.74
N THR A 72 6.81 -25.42 4.75
CA THR A 72 5.76 -26.25 4.14
C THR A 72 6.35 -26.89 2.90
N GLN A 73 6.43 -28.22 2.84
CA GLN A 73 6.95 -28.93 1.68
C GLN A 73 6.25 -30.26 1.44
N PHE A 74 6.19 -30.67 0.18
CA PHE A 74 5.45 -31.84 -0.25
C PHE A 74 6.03 -32.44 -1.53
N MET A 75 5.61 -33.66 -1.84
CA MET A 75 5.94 -34.36 -3.08
C MET A 75 4.76 -34.41 -4.05
N TYR A 76 5.02 -34.30 -5.34
CA TYR A 76 4.09 -34.72 -6.40
C TYR A 76 4.57 -36.03 -7.03
N VAL A 77 3.61 -36.88 -7.41
CA VAL A 77 3.84 -38.05 -8.27
C VAL A 77 2.87 -37.93 -9.44
N LEU A 78 3.40 -37.68 -10.63
CA LEU A 78 2.64 -37.47 -11.87
C LEU A 78 3.04 -38.54 -12.91
N PRO A 79 2.40 -39.71 -12.91
CA PRO A 79 2.59 -40.76 -13.90
C PRO A 79 2.21 -40.33 -15.32
N THR A 80 3.04 -40.71 -16.29
CA THR A 80 2.72 -40.62 -17.72
C THR A 80 2.46 -41.99 -18.34
N THR A 81 3.10 -43.04 -17.82
CA THR A 81 2.87 -44.44 -18.19
C THR A 81 2.85 -45.31 -16.93
N LYS A 82 2.81 -46.64 -17.09
CA LYS A 82 2.89 -47.59 -15.95
C LYS A 82 4.26 -47.59 -15.26
N ASN A 83 5.30 -47.14 -15.94
CA ASN A 83 6.68 -47.16 -15.47
C ASN A 83 7.38 -45.80 -15.60
N GLU A 84 6.70 -44.73 -16.02
CA GLU A 84 7.27 -43.39 -16.10
C GLU A 84 6.44 -42.39 -15.29
N ALA A 85 7.13 -41.56 -14.51
CA ALA A 85 6.50 -40.48 -13.74
C ALA A 85 7.44 -39.28 -13.56
N LEU A 86 6.85 -38.11 -13.36
CA LEU A 86 7.53 -36.96 -12.76
C LEU A 86 7.33 -37.02 -11.25
N ILE A 87 8.43 -37.06 -10.50
CA ILE A 87 8.46 -36.97 -9.03
C ILE A 87 9.04 -35.62 -8.65
N GLU A 88 8.25 -34.76 -8.01
CA GLU A 88 8.65 -33.37 -7.76
C GLU A 88 8.58 -33.00 -6.28
N MET A 89 9.71 -32.54 -5.76
CA MET A 89 9.81 -31.94 -4.44
C MET A 89 9.52 -30.45 -4.55
N THR A 90 8.51 -29.97 -3.81
CA THR A 90 8.13 -28.55 -3.77
C THR A 90 8.17 -28.03 -2.33
N ARG A 91 8.68 -26.81 -2.16
CA ARG A 91 8.73 -26.09 -0.89
C ARG A 91 8.16 -24.67 -1.01
N PHE A 92 7.31 -24.29 -0.07
CA PHE A 92 6.97 -22.91 0.24
C PHE A 92 7.84 -22.40 1.40
N ASP A 93 8.70 -21.43 1.12
CA ASP A 93 9.50 -20.73 2.13
C ASP A 93 9.97 -19.37 1.62
N ARG A 94 10.51 -18.51 2.48
CA ARG A 94 11.16 -17.24 2.10
C ARG A 94 12.54 -17.43 1.47
N THR A 95 13.10 -18.65 1.57
CA THR A 95 14.37 -19.03 0.97
C THR A 95 14.16 -20.07 -0.13
N VAL A 96 15.04 -20.06 -1.13
CA VAL A 96 15.00 -21.03 -2.22
C VAL A 96 15.42 -22.41 -1.67
N LEU A 97 14.70 -23.46 -2.04
CA LEU A 97 15.04 -24.85 -1.75
C LEU A 97 16.47 -25.19 -2.23
N PRO A 98 17.39 -25.55 -1.32
CA PRO A 98 18.73 -25.99 -1.70
C PRO A 98 18.66 -27.28 -2.52
N GLU A 99 19.43 -27.33 -3.60
CA GLU A 99 19.46 -28.46 -4.55
C GLU A 99 19.79 -29.79 -3.86
N GLU A 100 20.83 -29.78 -3.01
CA GLU A 100 21.24 -30.99 -2.29
C GLU A 100 20.15 -31.52 -1.38
N LEU A 101 19.38 -30.64 -0.75
CA LEU A 101 18.27 -31.03 0.11
C LEU A 101 17.12 -31.60 -0.72
N ALA A 102 16.80 -31.00 -1.87
CA ALA A 102 15.80 -31.52 -2.78
C ALA A 102 16.19 -32.93 -3.30
N ARG A 103 17.44 -33.08 -3.73
CA ARG A 103 18.02 -34.36 -4.19
C ARG A 103 17.95 -35.44 -3.12
N GLN A 104 18.24 -35.12 -1.86
CA GLN A 104 18.13 -36.07 -0.75
C GLN A 104 16.69 -36.52 -0.52
N HIS A 105 15.73 -35.58 -0.51
CA HIS A 105 14.31 -35.90 -0.37
C HIS A 105 13.80 -36.78 -1.51
N LEU A 106 14.13 -36.43 -2.76
CA LEU A 106 13.75 -37.21 -3.95
C LEU A 106 14.32 -38.63 -3.90
N LYS A 107 15.60 -38.79 -3.54
CA LYS A 107 16.22 -40.12 -3.39
C LYS A 107 15.56 -40.96 -2.31
N ASN A 108 15.26 -40.36 -1.15
CA ASN A 108 14.61 -41.07 -0.05
C ASN A 108 13.18 -41.47 -0.42
N TYR A 109 12.45 -40.59 -1.10
CA TYR A 109 11.09 -40.86 -1.56
C TYR A 109 11.05 -41.99 -2.60
N LEU A 110 11.93 -41.95 -3.60
CA LEU A 110 12.07 -43.01 -4.61
C LEU A 110 12.53 -44.34 -3.99
N ARG A 111 13.45 -44.32 -3.02
CA ARG A 111 13.88 -45.53 -2.31
C ARG A 111 12.71 -46.20 -1.59
N ALA A 112 11.79 -45.42 -1.03
CA ALA A 112 10.60 -45.96 -0.37
C ALA A 112 9.61 -46.63 -1.35
N MET A 113 9.70 -46.36 -2.66
CA MET A 113 8.91 -47.04 -3.69
C MET A 113 9.42 -48.45 -4.02
N GLY A 114 10.62 -48.84 -3.54
CA GLY A 114 11.10 -50.23 -3.61
C GLY A 114 11.43 -50.76 -5.02
N CYS A 115 11.71 -49.87 -5.97
CA CYS A 115 12.05 -50.20 -7.36
C CYS A 115 13.29 -49.42 -7.81
N ASP A 116 14.02 -50.00 -8.75
CA ASP A 116 15.14 -49.31 -9.39
C ASP A 116 14.59 -48.31 -10.41
N TYR A 117 15.31 -47.20 -10.59
CA TYR A 117 14.87 -46.13 -11.47
C TYR A 117 16.05 -45.50 -12.20
N LYS A 118 15.76 -44.99 -13.40
CA LYS A 118 16.65 -44.13 -14.18
C LYS A 118 16.07 -42.73 -14.24
N ILE A 119 16.89 -41.73 -13.96
CA ILE A 119 16.51 -40.32 -14.13
C ILE A 119 16.70 -39.93 -15.59
N ASN A 120 15.63 -39.53 -16.25
CA ASN A 120 15.64 -39.11 -17.66
C ASN A 120 15.81 -37.60 -17.81
N HIS A 121 15.24 -36.82 -16.88
CA HIS A 121 15.28 -35.37 -16.92
C HIS A 121 15.14 -34.79 -15.51
N ILE A 122 15.81 -33.65 -15.28
CA ILE A 122 15.70 -32.87 -14.03
C ILE A 122 15.22 -31.47 -14.39
N GLU A 123 14.15 -31.03 -13.74
CA GLU A 123 13.64 -29.66 -13.85
C GLU A 123 13.66 -28.94 -12.51
N ARG A 124 13.81 -27.61 -12.56
CA ARG A 124 13.83 -26.73 -11.39
C ARG A 124 13.17 -25.41 -11.69
N GLY A 125 12.52 -24.83 -10.70
CA GLY A 125 11.91 -23.52 -10.82
C GLY A 125 11.71 -22.83 -9.48
N VAL A 126 11.55 -21.51 -9.54
CA VAL A 126 11.21 -20.67 -8.39
C VAL A 126 10.12 -19.70 -8.82
N ILE A 127 8.96 -19.78 -8.18
CA ILE A 127 7.81 -18.93 -8.43
C ILE A 127 7.64 -18.00 -7.21
N PRO A 128 7.76 -16.67 -7.37
CA PRO A 128 7.42 -15.73 -6.32
C PRO A 128 5.92 -15.74 -6.04
N MET A 129 5.55 -16.12 -4.82
CA MET A 129 4.17 -16.23 -4.35
C MET A 129 3.74 -14.87 -3.79
N SER A 130 3.23 -14.02 -4.67
CA SER A 130 2.89 -12.63 -4.39
C SER A 130 1.61 -12.21 -5.10
N GLN A 131 0.87 -11.30 -4.46
CA GLN A 131 -0.35 -10.69 -5.00
C GLN A 131 -0.09 -9.30 -5.58
N HIS A 132 1.14 -8.79 -5.44
CA HIS A 132 1.49 -7.42 -5.77
C HIS A 132 2.75 -7.39 -6.63
N GLY A 133 2.64 -6.85 -7.84
CA GLY A 133 3.77 -6.65 -8.74
C GLY A 133 4.12 -5.18 -8.94
N LYS A 134 5.37 -4.91 -9.32
CA LYS A 134 5.71 -3.62 -9.94
C LYS A 134 5.08 -3.54 -11.34
N ASN A 135 4.35 -2.46 -11.59
CA ASN A 135 3.87 -2.09 -12.93
C ASN A 135 4.99 -1.36 -13.67
N HIS A 136 5.46 -1.87 -14.81
CA HIS A 136 6.60 -1.24 -15.51
C HIS A 136 6.21 -0.53 -16.80
N HIS A 137 5.00 -0.78 -17.34
CA HIS A 137 4.65 -0.29 -18.66
C HIS A 137 3.46 0.66 -18.57
N ARG A 138 3.65 1.89 -19.03
CA ARG A 138 2.59 2.89 -19.17
C ARG A 138 1.92 2.83 -20.55
N ASP A 139 2.56 2.17 -21.51
CA ASP A 139 2.05 2.02 -22.88
C ASP A 139 1.08 0.84 -22.97
N ALA A 140 -0.16 1.12 -23.38
CA ALA A 140 -1.23 0.13 -23.49
C ALA A 140 -0.97 -0.97 -24.53
N ARG A 141 0.02 -0.79 -25.42
CA ARG A 141 0.42 -1.79 -26.42
C ARG A 141 1.38 -2.85 -25.85
N VAL A 142 1.86 -2.68 -24.61
CA VAL A 142 2.65 -3.68 -23.91
C VAL A 142 1.75 -4.47 -22.95
N ILE A 143 1.36 -5.65 -23.39
CA ILE A 143 0.43 -6.53 -22.70
C ILE A 143 1.23 -7.50 -21.84
N SER A 144 0.98 -7.50 -20.53
CA SER A 144 1.61 -8.50 -19.64
C SER A 144 0.88 -9.83 -19.78
N VAL A 145 1.62 -10.95 -19.76
CA VAL A 145 1.07 -12.32 -19.77
C VAL A 145 1.71 -13.17 -18.66
N GLY A 146 1.19 -14.38 -18.44
CA GLY A 146 1.72 -15.31 -17.44
C GLY A 146 1.72 -14.75 -16.01
N SER A 147 2.82 -14.95 -15.26
CA SER A 147 2.99 -14.45 -13.89
C SER A 147 2.80 -12.94 -13.78
N ARG A 148 3.28 -12.21 -14.80
CA ARG A 148 3.25 -10.75 -14.83
C ARG A 148 1.83 -10.19 -14.96
N ALA A 149 0.94 -10.97 -15.56
CA ALA A 149 -0.48 -10.67 -15.65
C ALA A 149 -1.28 -11.14 -14.43
N GLY A 150 -0.62 -11.58 -13.35
CA GLY A 150 -1.30 -12.11 -12.16
C GLY A 150 -2.08 -13.40 -12.44
N LYS A 151 -1.74 -14.15 -13.50
CA LYS A 151 -2.42 -15.39 -13.89
C LYS A 151 -1.89 -16.63 -13.15
N ILE A 152 -1.00 -16.45 -12.17
CA ILE A 152 -0.60 -17.51 -11.24
C ILE A 152 -1.38 -17.33 -9.93
N LYS A 153 -2.00 -18.40 -9.44
CA LYS A 153 -2.64 -18.43 -8.13
C LYS A 153 -1.57 -18.22 -7.06
N SER A 154 -1.64 -17.08 -6.38
CA SER A 154 -0.57 -16.58 -5.53
C SER A 154 -0.23 -17.49 -4.34
N THR A 155 -1.11 -18.43 -3.96
CA THR A 155 -0.95 -19.35 -2.82
C THR A 155 -0.53 -20.76 -3.18
N THR A 156 -0.74 -21.20 -4.42
CA THR A 156 -0.54 -22.60 -4.83
C THR A 156 0.27 -22.78 -6.11
N GLY A 157 0.52 -21.70 -6.87
CA GLY A 157 1.23 -21.76 -8.15
C GLY A 157 0.36 -22.25 -9.31
N TYR A 158 -0.93 -22.51 -9.09
CA TYR A 158 -1.85 -22.97 -10.13
C TYR A 158 -2.00 -21.90 -11.20
N ALA A 159 -1.67 -22.25 -12.45
CA ALA A 159 -1.45 -21.25 -13.50
C ALA A 159 -1.92 -21.67 -14.89
N PHE A 160 -1.88 -22.96 -15.22
CA PHE A 160 -2.08 -23.40 -16.61
C PHE A 160 -3.45 -22.97 -17.16
N LYS A 161 -4.53 -23.29 -16.46
CA LYS A 161 -5.90 -22.97 -16.90
C LYS A 161 -6.13 -21.45 -17.02
N SER A 162 -5.72 -20.68 -16.01
CA SER A 162 -5.85 -19.22 -16.02
C SER A 162 -5.00 -18.55 -17.10
N MET A 163 -3.82 -19.09 -17.42
CA MET A 163 -2.99 -18.63 -18.53
C MET A 163 -3.58 -19.00 -19.89
N PHE A 164 -4.16 -20.19 -20.01
CA PHE A 164 -4.85 -20.64 -21.22
C PHE A 164 -6.07 -19.78 -21.52
N GLU A 165 -6.95 -19.58 -20.55
CA GLU A 165 -8.13 -18.71 -20.68
C GLU A 165 -7.71 -17.27 -21.05
N HIS A 166 -6.67 -16.75 -20.41
CA HIS A 166 -6.12 -15.44 -20.76
C HIS A 166 -5.57 -15.38 -22.19
N ALA A 167 -4.89 -16.44 -22.66
CA ALA A 167 -4.42 -16.49 -24.04
C ALA A 167 -5.60 -16.52 -25.04
N GLN A 168 -6.67 -17.25 -24.73
CA GLN A 168 -7.89 -17.25 -25.55
C GLN A 168 -8.53 -15.86 -25.61
N GLU A 169 -8.66 -15.16 -24.48
CA GLU A 169 -9.18 -13.79 -24.43
C GLU A 169 -8.35 -12.83 -25.29
N LEU A 170 -7.01 -12.96 -25.25
CA LEU A 170 -6.11 -12.10 -26.00
C LEU A 170 -6.19 -12.32 -27.52
N VAL A 171 -6.41 -13.57 -27.96
CA VAL A 171 -6.53 -13.92 -29.38
C VAL A 171 -7.87 -13.45 -29.94
N GLN A 172 -8.93 -13.44 -29.15
CA GLN A 172 -10.27 -13.00 -29.58
C GLN A 172 -10.41 -11.46 -29.69
N ASP A 173 -9.34 -10.70 -29.45
CA ASP A 173 -9.21 -9.22 -29.58
C ASP A 173 -10.33 -8.40 -28.89
N GLN A 174 -10.99 -8.98 -27.87
CA GLN A 174 -12.08 -8.34 -27.12
C GLN A 174 -11.64 -7.38 -26.01
N TYR A 175 -10.35 -7.05 -25.88
CA TYR A 175 -9.89 -6.07 -24.88
C TYR A 175 -10.02 -4.64 -25.42
N PRO A 176 -11.02 -3.83 -24.99
CA PRO A 176 -11.05 -2.43 -25.33
C PRO A 176 -9.79 -1.72 -24.75
N PRO A 177 -9.28 -0.67 -25.42
CA PRO A 177 -8.04 0.01 -25.05
C PRO A 177 -8.03 0.65 -23.64
N ARG A 178 -9.16 0.66 -22.93
CA ARG A 178 -9.26 1.12 -21.53
C ARG A 178 -8.76 0.08 -20.51
N LEU A 179 -8.94 -1.22 -20.75
CA LEU A 179 -8.50 -2.28 -19.84
C LEU A 179 -7.00 -2.60 -19.98
N ALA A 180 -6.43 -2.41 -21.17
CA ALA A 180 -4.99 -2.57 -21.43
C ALA A 180 -4.09 -1.59 -20.63
N ARG A 181 -4.66 -0.51 -20.05
CA ARG A 181 -3.94 0.43 -19.19
C ARG A 181 -3.82 -0.02 -17.74
N LEU A 182 -4.64 -0.98 -17.30
CA LEU A 182 -4.50 -1.59 -15.99
C LEU A 182 -3.52 -2.73 -16.16
N SER A 183 -2.24 -2.49 -15.89
CA SER A 183 -1.27 -3.56 -15.71
C SER A 183 -1.79 -4.51 -14.61
N ILE A 184 -2.27 -5.67 -15.05
CA ILE A 184 -3.12 -6.67 -14.36
C ILE A 184 -2.38 -7.38 -13.20
N ALA A 185 -1.25 -6.85 -12.72
CA ALA A 185 -0.58 -7.37 -11.54
C ALA A 185 -1.29 -6.98 -10.22
N GLN A 186 -2.31 -6.11 -10.29
CA GLN A 186 -3.20 -5.80 -9.17
C GLN A 186 -4.56 -6.44 -9.47
N LYS A 187 -4.79 -7.65 -8.96
CA LYS A 187 -6.15 -8.20 -8.94
C LYS A 187 -7.06 -7.18 -8.27
N LEU A 188 -8.21 -6.87 -8.88
CA LEU A 188 -9.27 -6.12 -8.21
C LEU A 188 -9.53 -6.82 -6.87
N PRO A 189 -9.58 -6.08 -5.74
CA PRO A 189 -9.70 -6.70 -4.43
C PRO A 189 -10.97 -7.53 -4.43
N ASN A 190 -10.85 -8.84 -4.31
CA ASN A 190 -11.96 -9.78 -4.21
C ASN A 190 -11.76 -10.67 -2.98
N ARG A 191 -12.76 -11.50 -2.66
CA ARG A 191 -12.68 -12.37 -1.47
C ARG A 191 -11.53 -13.38 -1.55
N PHE A 192 -11.22 -13.90 -2.73
CA PHE A 192 -10.10 -14.82 -2.95
C PHE A 192 -8.75 -14.16 -2.70
N ALA A 193 -8.59 -12.89 -3.04
CA ALA A 193 -7.40 -12.12 -2.74
C ALA A 193 -7.20 -11.98 -1.22
N LEU A 194 -8.28 -11.82 -0.44
CA LEU A 194 -8.18 -11.84 1.01
C LEU A 194 -7.74 -13.23 1.52
N TYR A 195 -8.35 -14.31 1.02
CA TYR A 195 -7.97 -15.66 1.45
C TYR A 195 -6.51 -15.99 1.12
N ASP A 196 -6.08 -15.59 -0.08
CA ASP A 196 -4.71 -15.75 -0.53
C ASP A 196 -3.72 -14.99 0.36
N PHE A 197 -4.05 -13.73 0.68
CA PHE A 197 -3.25 -12.90 1.58
C PHE A 197 -3.07 -13.56 2.94
N LEU A 198 -4.15 -14.08 3.53
CA LEU A 198 -4.12 -14.71 4.85
C LEU A 198 -3.27 -15.98 4.85
N LEU A 199 -3.40 -16.82 3.83
CA LEU A 199 -2.59 -18.03 3.71
C LEU A 199 -1.11 -17.69 3.45
N LEU A 200 -0.81 -16.74 2.57
CA LEU A 200 0.55 -16.29 2.32
C LEU A 200 1.22 -15.72 3.57
N TYR A 201 0.48 -14.95 4.37
CA TYR A 201 0.97 -14.43 5.63
C TYR A 201 1.28 -15.58 6.62
N ILE A 202 0.46 -16.63 6.67
CA ILE A 202 0.76 -17.84 7.46
C ILE A 202 2.03 -18.52 6.95
N LEU A 203 2.14 -18.79 5.64
CA LEU A 203 3.31 -19.45 5.06
C LEU A 203 4.60 -18.63 5.25
N LYS A 204 4.50 -17.31 5.32
CA LYS A 204 5.61 -16.39 5.53
C LYS A 204 6.17 -16.43 6.96
N PHE A 205 5.30 -16.48 7.97
CA PHE A 205 5.68 -16.30 9.39
C PHE A 205 5.52 -17.55 10.26
N ARG A 206 4.71 -18.52 9.81
CA ARG A 206 4.45 -19.81 10.45
C ARG A 206 4.40 -20.92 9.39
N PRO A 207 5.46 -21.12 8.58
CA PRO A 207 5.45 -22.09 7.49
C PRO A 207 5.12 -23.52 7.96
N ASN A 208 5.46 -23.92 9.19
CA ASN A 208 5.09 -25.24 9.72
C ASN A 208 3.58 -25.50 9.79
N TRP A 209 2.76 -24.44 9.77
CA TRP A 209 1.31 -24.57 9.81
C TRP A 209 0.70 -25.02 8.49
N GLY A 210 1.40 -24.83 7.36
CA GLY A 210 0.85 -25.10 6.03
C GLY A 210 0.53 -26.58 5.83
N LYS A 211 1.38 -27.51 6.30
CA LYS A 211 1.11 -28.96 6.25
C LYS A 211 -0.29 -29.30 6.76
N GLU A 212 -0.60 -28.94 8.00
CA GLU A 212 -1.90 -29.26 8.61
C GLU A 212 -3.07 -28.56 7.88
N ILE A 213 -2.86 -27.34 7.35
CA ILE A 213 -3.90 -26.61 6.60
C ILE A 213 -4.24 -27.36 5.30
N PHE A 214 -3.22 -27.72 4.52
CA PHE A 214 -3.42 -28.41 3.24
C PHE A 214 -3.91 -29.84 3.43
N GLU A 215 -3.36 -30.59 4.39
CA GLU A 215 -3.83 -31.94 4.72
C GLU A 215 -5.32 -31.92 5.12
N ARG A 216 -5.73 -31.01 6.00
CA ARG A 216 -7.14 -30.91 6.39
C ARG A 216 -8.03 -30.46 5.22
N LEU A 217 -7.55 -29.60 4.34
CA LEU A 217 -8.31 -29.16 3.17
C LEU A 217 -8.67 -30.36 2.28
N PHE A 218 -7.68 -31.16 1.87
CA PHE A 218 -7.90 -32.32 1.00
C PHE A 218 -8.54 -33.51 1.73
N GLN A 219 -8.41 -33.63 3.05
CA GLN A 219 -9.10 -34.65 3.83
C GLN A 219 -10.59 -34.36 4.05
N LYS A 220 -10.98 -33.07 4.10
CA LYS A 220 -12.33 -32.65 4.47
C LYS A 220 -13.19 -32.19 3.30
N GLN A 221 -12.59 -31.98 2.12
CA GLN A 221 -13.27 -31.54 0.92
C GLN A 221 -12.97 -32.48 -0.26
N PRO A 222 -13.97 -32.79 -1.10
CA PRO A 222 -13.73 -33.43 -2.38
C PRO A 222 -12.74 -32.64 -3.24
N ALA A 223 -11.84 -33.35 -3.93
CA ALA A 223 -10.79 -32.71 -4.73
C ALA A 223 -11.32 -31.76 -5.81
N HIS A 224 -12.43 -32.10 -6.46
CA HIS A 224 -13.04 -31.25 -7.49
C HIS A 224 -13.50 -29.89 -6.95
N GLU A 225 -14.09 -29.85 -5.74
CA GLU A 225 -14.51 -28.59 -5.09
C GLU A 225 -13.30 -27.75 -4.68
N VAL A 226 -12.20 -28.39 -4.24
CA VAL A 226 -10.94 -27.69 -3.97
C VAL A 226 -10.39 -27.06 -5.25
N PHE A 227 -10.44 -27.74 -6.40
CA PHE A 227 -10.01 -27.17 -7.67
C PHE A 227 -10.90 -26.00 -8.09
N GLU A 228 -12.22 -26.08 -7.94
CA GLU A 228 -13.13 -24.94 -8.19
C GLU A 228 -12.78 -23.72 -7.31
N PHE A 229 -12.40 -23.95 -6.05
CA PHE A 229 -11.92 -22.89 -5.17
C PHE A 229 -10.59 -22.29 -5.63
N LEU A 230 -9.62 -23.12 -6.03
CA LEU A 230 -8.33 -22.65 -6.55
C LEU A 230 -8.48 -21.86 -7.87
N GLU A 231 -9.50 -22.21 -8.66
CA GLU A 231 -9.92 -21.49 -9.87
C GLU A 231 -10.74 -20.23 -9.59
N GLU A 232 -11.02 -19.91 -8.33
CA GLU A 232 -11.82 -18.74 -7.90
C GLU A 232 -13.29 -18.81 -8.37
N ARG A 233 -13.83 -20.02 -8.53
CA ARG A 233 -15.21 -20.31 -8.99
C ARG A 233 -16.14 -20.82 -7.89
N SER A 234 -15.62 -21.09 -6.70
CA SER A 234 -16.43 -21.54 -5.55
C SER A 234 -17.48 -20.51 -5.11
N THR A 235 -18.54 -20.99 -4.47
CA THR A 235 -19.56 -20.12 -3.87
C THR A 235 -19.16 -19.67 -2.47
N PHE A 236 -19.60 -18.47 -2.07
CA PHE A 236 -19.31 -17.94 -0.73
C PHE A 236 -19.80 -18.85 0.41
N ARG A 237 -20.98 -19.47 0.24
CA ARG A 237 -21.52 -20.42 1.23
C ARG A 237 -20.60 -21.63 1.41
N TRP A 238 -20.09 -22.18 0.31
CA TRP A 238 -19.15 -23.28 0.34
C TRP A 238 -17.84 -22.88 1.02
N GLU A 239 -17.31 -21.69 0.69
CA GLU A 239 -16.08 -21.16 1.29
C GLU A 239 -16.19 -21.05 2.81
N VAL A 240 -17.31 -20.54 3.35
CA VAL A 240 -17.55 -20.46 4.79
C VAL A 240 -17.57 -21.85 5.43
N GLN A 241 -18.26 -22.82 4.82
CA GLN A 241 -18.29 -24.20 5.32
C GLN A 241 -16.90 -24.86 5.27
N MET A 242 -16.12 -24.56 4.24
CA MET A 242 -14.75 -25.03 4.10
C MET A 242 -13.85 -24.46 5.19
N PHE A 243 -13.86 -23.14 5.40
CA PHE A 243 -13.06 -22.49 6.44
C PHE A 243 -13.43 -22.95 7.85
N ALA A 244 -14.70 -23.26 8.12
CA ALA A 244 -15.15 -23.79 9.40
C ALA A 244 -14.56 -25.18 9.72
N LYS A 245 -14.21 -25.98 8.69
CA LYS A 245 -13.54 -27.28 8.85
C LYS A 245 -12.01 -27.17 8.90
N LEU A 246 -11.45 -26.02 8.53
CA LEU A 246 -10.02 -25.72 8.60
C LEU A 246 -9.61 -25.24 10.00
N PRO A 247 -8.31 -25.22 10.33
CA PRO A 247 -7.82 -24.70 11.61
C PRO A 247 -8.00 -23.17 11.69
N ILE A 248 -9.22 -22.72 11.97
CA ILE A 248 -9.66 -21.32 11.87
C ILE A 248 -8.82 -20.35 12.70
N PHE A 249 -8.32 -20.79 13.87
CA PHE A 249 -7.44 -19.99 14.71
C PHE A 249 -6.17 -19.52 14.00
N LYS A 250 -5.63 -20.30 13.05
CA LYS A 250 -4.46 -19.91 12.26
C LYS A 250 -4.78 -18.75 11.30
N PHE A 251 -5.97 -18.76 10.73
CA PHE A 251 -6.45 -17.68 9.87
C PHE A 251 -6.82 -16.43 10.68
N LEU A 252 -7.42 -16.58 11.86
CA LEU A 252 -7.67 -15.46 12.78
C LEU A 252 -6.36 -14.81 13.27
N TRP A 253 -5.36 -15.64 13.60
CA TRP A 253 -4.00 -15.16 13.88
C TRP A 253 -3.44 -14.38 12.70
N SER A 254 -3.60 -14.89 11.49
CA SER A 254 -3.19 -14.20 10.27
C SER A 254 -3.88 -12.85 10.12
N VAL A 255 -5.20 -12.75 10.31
CA VAL A 255 -5.95 -11.47 10.26
C VAL A 255 -5.39 -10.46 11.27
N LEU A 256 -5.25 -10.85 12.53
CA LEU A 256 -4.79 -9.96 13.59
C LEU A 256 -3.36 -9.47 13.34
N PHE A 257 -2.42 -10.39 13.15
CA PHE A 257 -1.01 -10.04 13.04
C PHE A 257 -0.65 -9.41 11.70
N SER A 258 -1.36 -9.75 10.61
CA SER A 258 -1.18 -9.04 9.34
C SER A 258 -1.69 -7.61 9.40
N THR A 259 -2.80 -7.35 10.10
CA THR A 259 -3.32 -6.00 10.33
C THR A 259 -2.33 -5.19 11.15
N ILE A 260 -1.83 -5.74 12.26
CA ILE A 260 -0.79 -5.10 13.08
C ILE A 260 0.45 -4.83 12.23
N SER A 261 0.98 -5.83 11.53
CA SER A 261 2.17 -5.67 10.68
C SER A 261 1.96 -4.60 9.61
N TYR A 262 0.76 -4.51 9.03
CA TYR A 262 0.41 -3.47 8.06
C TYR A 262 0.41 -2.07 8.68
N VAL A 263 -0.21 -1.90 9.85
CA VAL A 263 -0.22 -0.62 10.59
C VAL A 263 1.21 -0.16 10.89
N PHE A 264 2.08 -1.06 11.34
CA PHE A 264 3.47 -0.73 11.71
C PHE A 264 4.47 -0.77 10.54
N SER A 265 4.04 -1.18 9.34
CA SER A 265 4.92 -1.22 8.16
C SER A 265 5.33 0.18 7.66
N ALA A 266 4.62 1.23 8.05
CA ALA A 266 4.94 2.59 7.67
C ALA A 266 4.59 3.60 8.78
N PRO A 267 5.49 4.54 9.12
CA PRO A 267 5.31 5.45 10.25
C PRO A 267 4.07 6.33 10.11
N GLN A 268 3.72 6.79 8.90
CA GLN A 268 2.54 7.62 8.67
C GLN A 268 1.21 6.94 9.04
N ARG A 269 1.19 5.59 9.16
CA ARG A 269 -0.01 4.83 9.52
C ARG A 269 -0.14 4.65 11.03
N SER A 270 0.98 4.46 11.73
CA SER A 270 0.98 4.16 13.16
C SER A 270 1.19 5.39 14.04
N LEU A 271 2.03 6.35 13.65
CA LEU A 271 2.44 7.47 14.49
C LEU A 271 1.27 8.34 14.99
N PRO A 272 0.29 8.76 14.16
CA PRO A 272 -0.83 9.58 14.64
C PRO A 272 -1.61 8.87 15.75
N LEU A 273 -1.88 7.57 15.58
CA LEU A 273 -2.61 6.75 16.54
C LEU A 273 -1.80 6.55 17.83
N LEU A 274 -0.52 6.16 17.72
CA LEU A 274 0.34 5.90 18.87
C LEU A 274 0.56 7.16 19.71
N VAL A 275 0.94 8.28 19.07
CA VAL A 275 1.18 9.53 19.79
C VAL A 275 -0.11 10.05 20.40
N GLY A 276 -1.22 10.04 19.67
CA GLY A 276 -2.52 10.46 20.18
C GLY A 276 -2.98 9.62 21.38
N SER A 277 -2.87 8.29 21.29
CA SER A 277 -3.21 7.39 22.40
C SER A 277 -2.29 7.57 23.61
N CYS A 278 -0.99 7.80 23.41
CA CYS A 278 -0.07 8.11 24.51
C CYS A 278 -0.41 9.44 25.19
N VAL A 279 -0.79 10.48 24.42
CA VAL A 279 -1.23 11.76 24.99
C VAL A 279 -2.48 11.56 25.83
N LEU A 280 -3.49 10.83 25.34
CA LEU A 280 -4.69 10.53 26.11
C LEU A 280 -4.39 9.76 27.39
N LEU A 281 -3.52 8.75 27.32
CA LEU A 281 -3.10 7.96 28.48
C LEU A 281 -2.39 8.83 29.52
N LEU A 282 -1.49 9.72 29.08
CA LEU A 282 -0.80 10.65 29.98
C LEU A 282 -1.77 11.65 30.62
N ASN A 283 -2.71 12.20 29.85
CA ASN A 283 -3.74 13.10 30.38
C ASN A 283 -4.65 12.42 31.40
N TYR A 284 -4.89 11.11 31.26
CA TYR A 284 -5.65 10.34 32.23
C TYR A 284 -4.97 10.28 33.60
N PHE A 285 -3.63 10.11 33.63
CA PHE A 285 -2.87 10.07 34.90
C PHE A 285 -2.45 11.47 35.40
N SER A 286 -2.21 12.41 34.49
CA SER A 286 -1.77 13.78 34.79
C SER A 286 -2.44 14.75 33.82
N PRO A 287 -3.62 15.29 34.18
CA PRO A 287 -4.36 16.21 33.33
C PRO A 287 -3.51 17.41 32.88
N GLY A 288 -3.46 17.65 31.57
CA GLY A 288 -2.71 18.74 30.97
C GLY A 288 -1.25 18.40 30.61
N ALA A 289 -0.60 17.48 31.33
CA ALA A 289 0.77 17.07 31.04
C ALA A 289 0.88 16.36 29.68
N GLY A 290 -0.11 15.53 29.34
CA GLY A 290 -0.19 14.89 28.02
C GLY A 290 -0.27 15.91 26.90
N ASN A 291 -1.08 16.97 27.06
CA ASN A 291 -1.21 18.02 26.03
C ASN A 291 0.11 18.76 25.79
N ALA A 292 0.81 19.15 26.86
CA ALA A 292 2.10 19.81 26.76
C ALA A 292 3.16 18.90 26.12
N ALA A 293 3.21 17.62 26.52
CA ALA A 293 4.12 16.63 25.94
C ALA A 293 3.82 16.39 24.44
N GLY A 294 2.55 16.21 24.08
CA GLY A 294 2.11 16.02 22.70
C GLY A 294 2.47 17.20 21.81
N LEU A 295 2.22 18.43 22.25
CA LEU A 295 2.59 19.64 21.52
C LEU A 295 4.11 19.74 21.35
N SER A 296 4.87 19.42 22.39
CA SER A 296 6.35 19.40 22.32
C SER A 296 6.85 18.42 21.25
N VAL A 297 6.30 17.20 21.23
CA VAL A 297 6.62 16.19 20.20
C VAL A 297 6.26 16.69 18.80
N LEU A 298 5.07 17.28 18.63
CA LEU A 298 4.63 17.80 17.34
C LEU A 298 5.46 18.98 16.85
N ILE A 299 5.89 19.89 17.73
CA ILE A 299 6.79 21.00 17.39
C ILE A 299 8.13 20.45 16.89
N VAL A 300 8.72 19.50 17.61
CA VAL A 300 9.96 18.86 17.17
C VAL A 300 9.76 18.18 15.81
N MET A 301 8.68 17.41 15.65
CA MET A 301 8.39 16.74 14.38
C MET A 301 8.05 17.69 13.22
N LEU A 302 7.50 18.87 13.52
CA LEU A 302 7.25 19.93 12.55
C LEU A 302 8.57 20.43 11.95
N PHE A 303 9.60 20.62 12.76
CA PHE A 303 10.94 20.96 12.26
C PHE A 303 11.67 19.76 11.66
N ILE A 304 11.30 18.53 12.02
CA ILE A 304 11.94 17.31 11.46
C ILE A 304 11.43 16.95 10.06
N VAL A 305 10.12 16.99 9.86
CA VAL A 305 9.48 16.54 8.61
C VAL A 305 8.49 17.57 8.09
N GLY A 306 7.76 18.25 8.98
CA GLY A 306 6.69 19.18 8.64
C GLY A 306 7.12 20.31 7.69
N ILE A 307 7.98 21.23 8.12
CA ILE A 307 8.48 22.30 7.25
C ILE A 307 9.46 21.75 6.19
N PRO A 308 10.39 20.84 6.54
CA PRO A 308 11.36 20.31 5.58
C PRO A 308 10.78 19.65 4.33
N HIS A 309 9.66 18.93 4.40
CA HIS A 309 9.12 18.26 3.20
C HIS A 309 8.60 19.27 2.17
N GLY A 310 7.95 20.36 2.60
CA GLY A 310 7.51 21.43 1.70
C GLY A 310 8.66 22.28 1.17
N ALA A 311 9.73 22.45 1.96
CA ALA A 311 10.95 23.12 1.52
C ALA A 311 11.64 22.44 0.30
N LEU A 312 11.32 21.18 0.00
CA LEU A 312 11.89 20.44 -1.12
C LEU A 312 11.21 20.71 -2.47
N ASP A 313 10.13 21.49 -2.51
CA ASP A 313 9.39 21.82 -3.74
C ASP A 313 10.28 22.34 -4.87
N GLY A 314 11.29 23.14 -4.52
CA GLY A 314 12.23 23.73 -5.47
C GLY A 314 13.05 22.70 -6.25
N TYR A 315 13.36 21.56 -5.63
CA TYR A 315 14.11 20.50 -6.27
C TYR A 315 13.25 19.57 -7.12
N ILE A 316 11.95 19.48 -6.82
CA ILE A 316 11.00 18.69 -7.61
C ILE A 316 10.62 19.44 -8.89
N ALA A 317 10.55 20.77 -8.80
CA ALA A 317 10.10 21.62 -9.88
C ALA A 317 11.06 21.57 -11.08
N GLN A 318 12.37 21.73 -10.88
CA GLN A 318 13.35 21.92 -11.97
C GLN A 318 14.79 21.52 -11.57
N GLY A 319 15.62 21.15 -12.55
CA GLY A 319 17.06 20.90 -12.36
C GLY A 319 17.82 22.16 -11.88
N LYS A 320 19.07 21.97 -11.43
CA LYS A 320 19.89 22.94 -10.65
C LYS A 320 20.03 24.38 -11.19
N SER A 321 19.62 24.71 -12.42
CA SER A 321 19.92 26.01 -13.07
C SER A 321 18.81 27.09 -13.00
N LYS A 322 17.71 26.89 -12.25
CA LYS A 322 16.56 27.82 -12.23
C LYS A 322 16.01 28.15 -10.82
N LEU A 323 16.89 28.37 -9.85
CA LEU A 323 16.50 28.68 -8.47
C LEU A 323 15.75 30.02 -8.34
N LEU A 324 16.26 31.10 -8.94
CA LEU A 324 15.68 32.43 -8.82
C LEU A 324 14.25 32.52 -9.38
N PRO A 325 13.95 32.01 -10.60
CA PRO A 325 12.57 31.94 -11.10
C PRO A 325 11.62 31.12 -10.23
N PHE A 326 12.13 30.06 -9.59
CA PHE A 326 11.34 29.27 -8.64
C PHE A 326 10.97 30.10 -7.40
N VAL A 327 11.95 30.72 -6.75
CA VAL A 327 11.73 31.54 -5.54
C VAL A 327 10.78 32.70 -5.83
N LEU A 328 10.99 33.42 -6.94
CA LEU A 328 10.10 34.52 -7.34
C LEU A 328 8.66 34.04 -7.50
N ARG A 329 8.46 32.94 -8.23
CA ARG A 329 7.11 32.37 -8.41
C ARG A 329 6.48 31.94 -7.08
N TYR A 330 7.25 31.33 -6.20
CA TYR A 330 6.80 30.90 -4.88
C TYR A 330 6.33 32.10 -4.06
N LEU A 331 7.16 33.14 -3.96
CA LEU A 331 6.84 34.39 -3.26
C LEU A 331 5.66 35.14 -3.88
N THR A 332 5.50 35.14 -5.20
CA THR A 332 4.34 35.74 -5.86
C THR A 332 3.04 35.05 -5.44
N ILE A 333 3.01 33.71 -5.40
CA ILE A 333 1.82 32.97 -4.95
C ILE A 333 1.54 33.28 -3.47
N MET A 334 2.57 33.30 -2.62
CA MET A 334 2.43 33.67 -1.20
C MET A 334 1.82 35.06 -1.04
N LEU A 335 2.33 36.05 -1.78
CA LEU A 335 1.85 37.43 -1.73
C LEU A 335 0.36 37.51 -2.14
N LEU A 336 -0.04 36.81 -3.21
CA LEU A 336 -1.44 36.77 -3.64
C LEU A 336 -2.36 36.18 -2.56
N VAL A 337 -1.92 35.15 -1.85
CA VAL A 337 -2.67 34.58 -0.72
C VAL A 337 -2.79 35.58 0.43
N ILE A 338 -1.71 36.25 0.80
CA ILE A 338 -1.73 37.28 1.85
C ILE A 338 -2.68 38.42 1.47
N LEU A 339 -2.62 38.90 0.23
CA LEU A 339 -3.54 39.93 -0.27
C LEU A 339 -5.00 39.48 -0.25
N LEU A 340 -5.28 38.21 -0.53
CA LEU A 340 -6.62 37.63 -0.41
C LEU A 340 -7.13 37.65 1.04
N TRP A 341 -6.28 37.26 2.00
CA TRP A 341 -6.61 37.33 3.44
C TRP A 341 -6.85 38.77 3.91
N MET A 342 -6.05 39.72 3.44
CA MET A 342 -6.23 41.15 3.74
C MET A 342 -7.53 41.72 3.14
N ALA A 343 -7.91 41.27 1.93
CA ALA A 343 -9.12 41.73 1.27
C ALA A 343 -10.40 41.15 1.90
N SER A 344 -10.38 39.87 2.28
CA SER A 344 -11.51 39.20 2.94
C SER A 344 -11.01 37.99 3.74
N PRO A 345 -10.96 38.08 5.08
CA PRO A 345 -10.54 36.97 5.93
C PRO A 345 -11.41 35.72 5.76
N LEU A 346 -12.72 35.89 5.58
CA LEU A 346 -13.64 34.78 5.33
C LEU A 346 -13.33 34.07 4.00
N THR A 347 -13.11 34.84 2.93
CA THR A 347 -12.78 34.26 1.62
C THR A 347 -11.40 33.59 1.65
N GLY A 348 -10.42 34.18 2.34
CA GLY A 348 -9.11 33.58 2.57
C GLY A 348 -9.21 32.24 3.30
N LEU A 349 -9.99 32.17 4.38
CA LEU A 349 -10.22 30.96 5.15
C LEU A 349 -10.91 29.86 4.34
N VAL A 350 -12.03 30.18 3.68
CA VAL A 350 -12.77 29.20 2.86
C VAL A 350 -11.87 28.65 1.75
N THR A 351 -11.14 29.53 1.07
CA THR A 351 -10.19 29.12 0.02
C THR A 351 -9.10 28.21 0.58
N PHE A 352 -8.52 28.56 1.73
CA PHE A 352 -7.52 27.74 2.43
C PHE A 352 -8.03 26.35 2.76
N ILE A 353 -9.23 26.25 3.35
CA ILE A 353 -9.83 24.95 3.70
C ILE A 353 -10.08 24.12 2.43
N CYS A 354 -10.63 24.72 1.36
CA CYS A 354 -10.94 24.01 0.12
C CYS A 354 -9.71 23.41 -0.55
N TYR A 355 -8.65 24.18 -0.77
CA TYR A 355 -7.46 23.63 -1.42
C TYR A 355 -6.69 22.68 -0.50
N SER A 356 -6.72 22.90 0.83
CA SER A 356 -6.05 22.03 1.79
C SER A 356 -6.73 20.68 1.86
N ALA A 357 -8.07 20.66 1.91
CA ALA A 357 -8.87 19.44 1.81
C ALA A 357 -8.47 18.64 0.56
N TRP A 358 -8.49 19.27 -0.61
CA TRP A 358 -8.13 18.59 -1.84
C TRP A 358 -6.69 18.03 -1.81
N HIS A 359 -5.71 18.80 -1.34
CA HIS A 359 -4.31 18.36 -1.34
C HIS A 359 -4.01 17.26 -0.33
N PHE A 360 -4.55 17.40 0.89
CA PHE A 360 -4.51 16.38 1.91
C PHE A 360 -5.06 15.07 1.37
N GLY A 361 -6.24 15.12 0.73
CA GLY A 361 -6.81 13.92 0.15
C GLY A 361 -6.09 13.39 -1.07
N GLN A 362 -5.48 14.26 -1.90
CA GLN A 362 -4.66 13.83 -3.04
C GLN A 362 -3.44 13.04 -2.56
N THR A 363 -2.78 13.51 -1.50
CA THR A 363 -1.61 12.87 -0.92
C THR A 363 -1.96 11.51 -0.32
N ASP A 364 -3.00 11.46 0.51
CA ASP A 364 -3.44 10.22 1.17
C ASP A 364 -3.94 9.18 0.15
N LEU A 365 -4.80 9.56 -0.80
CA LEU A 365 -5.31 8.61 -1.79
C LEU A 365 -4.24 8.12 -2.75
N LYS A 366 -3.21 8.92 -3.01
CA LYS A 366 -2.08 8.45 -3.79
C LYS A 366 -1.30 7.37 -3.05
N GLU A 367 -1.03 7.57 -1.76
CA GLU A 367 -0.41 6.55 -0.89
C GLU A 367 -1.29 5.29 -0.81
N TRP A 368 -2.62 5.43 -0.84
CA TRP A 368 -3.55 4.30 -0.75
C TRP A 368 -3.88 3.64 -2.09
N GLY A 369 -3.35 4.15 -3.21
CA GLY A 369 -3.61 3.61 -4.55
C GLY A 369 -5.04 3.84 -5.08
N LEU A 370 -5.75 4.86 -4.56
CA LEU A 370 -7.14 5.19 -4.89
C LEU A 370 -7.28 6.57 -5.58
N SER A 371 -6.26 6.96 -6.35
CA SER A 371 -6.16 8.32 -6.90
C SER A 371 -7.37 8.73 -7.73
N SER A 372 -8.17 9.66 -7.21
CA SER A 372 -9.31 10.29 -7.87
C SER A 372 -9.48 11.71 -7.35
N THR A 373 -9.65 12.69 -8.24
CA THR A 373 -9.81 14.10 -7.85
C THR A 373 -11.02 14.31 -6.94
N PHE A 374 -12.17 13.72 -7.31
CA PHE A 374 -13.39 13.83 -6.51
C PHE A 374 -13.22 13.19 -5.13
N LEU A 375 -12.67 11.97 -5.09
CA LEU A 375 -12.47 11.25 -3.84
C LEU A 375 -11.45 11.97 -2.94
N SER A 376 -10.45 12.64 -3.54
CA SER A 376 -9.45 13.44 -2.82
C SER A 376 -10.11 14.60 -2.07
N SER A 377 -10.93 15.38 -2.79
CA SER A 377 -11.67 16.47 -2.16
C SER A 377 -12.64 15.96 -1.10
N LEU A 378 -13.33 14.85 -1.36
CA LEU A 378 -14.27 14.25 -0.41
C LEU A 378 -13.57 13.78 0.88
N TRP A 379 -12.48 13.02 0.77
CA TRP A 379 -11.72 12.56 1.93
C TRP A 379 -11.18 13.73 2.74
N GLY A 380 -10.54 14.71 2.09
CA GLY A 380 -10.01 15.87 2.81
C GLY A 380 -11.09 16.75 3.45
N ALA A 381 -12.27 16.87 2.84
CA ALA A 381 -13.40 17.57 3.42
C ALA A 381 -13.95 16.84 4.65
N LEU A 382 -14.05 15.50 4.60
CA LEU A 382 -14.43 14.70 5.76
C LEU A 382 -13.39 14.82 6.88
N LEU A 383 -12.11 14.74 6.55
CA LEU A 383 -11.00 14.85 7.49
C LEU A 383 -10.99 16.20 8.22
N LEU A 384 -10.97 17.30 7.45
CA LEU A 384 -10.99 18.64 8.02
C LEU A 384 -12.33 18.94 8.70
N GLY A 385 -13.44 18.43 8.15
CA GLY A 385 -14.76 18.55 8.76
C GLY A 385 -14.81 17.94 10.16
N VAL A 386 -14.30 16.71 10.33
CA VAL A 386 -14.25 16.07 11.66
C VAL A 386 -13.37 16.89 12.62
N ILE A 387 -12.17 17.28 12.18
CA ILE A 387 -11.23 18.05 13.03
C ILE A 387 -11.81 19.42 13.41
N LEU A 388 -12.39 20.17 12.48
CA LEU A 388 -12.85 21.53 12.76
C LEU A 388 -14.17 21.54 13.53
N ILE A 389 -15.14 20.72 13.12
CA ILE A 389 -16.46 20.69 13.78
C ILE A 389 -16.33 20.14 15.20
N SER A 390 -15.49 19.13 15.46
CA SER A 390 -15.34 18.61 16.82
C SER A 390 -14.67 19.58 17.81
N HIS A 391 -14.06 20.67 17.33
CA HIS A 391 -13.38 21.67 18.15
C HIS A 391 -13.90 23.09 17.90
N THR A 392 -15.21 23.26 17.72
CA THR A 392 -15.82 24.57 17.38
C THR A 392 -15.47 25.68 18.38
N GLN A 393 -15.30 25.37 19.67
CA GLN A 393 -14.91 26.37 20.67
C GLN A 393 -13.52 26.95 20.37
N GLU A 394 -12.49 26.10 20.27
CA GLU A 394 -11.12 26.54 19.93
C GLU A 394 -11.08 27.19 18.54
N MET A 395 -11.81 26.64 17.56
CA MET A 395 -11.93 27.23 16.23
C MET A 395 -12.52 28.64 16.26
N ASN A 396 -13.62 28.86 17.00
CA ASN A 396 -14.27 30.15 17.12
C ASN A 396 -13.38 31.19 17.83
N THR A 397 -12.52 30.78 18.77
CA THR A 397 -11.53 31.70 19.36
C THR A 397 -10.54 32.22 18.32
N VAL A 398 -10.12 31.37 17.38
CA VAL A 398 -9.23 31.76 16.27
C VAL A 398 -9.99 32.64 15.26
N PHE A 399 -11.25 32.30 14.94
CA PHE A 399 -12.08 33.07 14.01
C PHE A 399 -12.32 34.50 14.49
N LEU A 400 -12.63 34.68 15.78
CA LEU A 400 -12.81 36.00 16.37
C LEU A 400 -11.58 36.89 16.22
N GLN A 401 -10.38 36.34 16.46
CA GLN A 401 -9.12 37.08 16.28
C GLN A 401 -8.84 37.46 14.82
N MET A 402 -9.40 36.71 13.88
CA MET A 402 -9.22 36.91 12.44
C MET A 402 -10.35 37.74 11.81
N ASN A 403 -11.29 38.25 12.60
CA ASN A 403 -12.51 38.92 12.11
C ASN A 403 -13.32 38.04 11.14
N VAL A 404 -13.37 36.74 11.40
CA VAL A 404 -14.20 35.77 10.67
C VAL A 404 -15.47 35.50 11.49
N PRO A 405 -16.66 35.41 10.85
CA PRO A 405 -17.89 35.03 11.55
C PRO A 405 -17.74 33.69 12.30
N ILE A 406 -18.18 33.65 13.56
CA ILE A 406 -18.17 32.42 14.35
C ILE A 406 -19.22 31.44 13.85
N LEU A 407 -18.95 30.16 14.08
CA LEU A 407 -19.91 29.09 13.85
C LEU A 407 -20.61 28.76 15.17
N ASP A 408 -21.78 29.36 15.39
CA ASP A 408 -22.59 29.16 16.59
C ASP A 408 -23.50 27.94 16.43
N LEU A 409 -22.94 26.76 16.74
CA LEU A 409 -23.66 25.50 16.73
C LEU A 409 -23.87 25.02 18.17
N ALA A 410 -25.09 24.58 18.47
CA ALA A 410 -25.38 23.96 19.75
C ALA A 410 -24.51 22.70 19.97
N PRO A 411 -24.04 22.41 21.20
CA PRO A 411 -23.14 21.29 21.48
C PRO A 411 -23.68 19.94 20.97
N GLU A 412 -24.98 19.70 21.07
CA GLU A 412 -25.65 18.51 20.54
C GLU A 412 -25.55 18.41 19.01
N THR A 413 -25.65 19.53 18.30
CA THR A 413 -25.48 19.58 16.84
C THR A 413 -24.03 19.28 16.46
N VAL A 414 -23.06 19.81 17.19
CA VAL A 414 -21.64 19.54 16.99
C VAL A 414 -21.34 18.05 17.11
N VAL A 415 -21.84 17.40 18.18
CA VAL A 415 -21.66 15.96 18.40
C VAL A 415 -22.35 15.14 17.30
N LEU A 416 -23.58 15.50 16.93
CA LEU A 416 -24.34 14.80 15.88
C LEU A 416 -23.62 14.86 14.53
N VAL A 417 -23.21 16.06 14.10
CA VAL A 417 -22.52 16.26 12.82
C VAL A 417 -21.18 15.54 12.81
N THR A 418 -20.38 15.65 13.88
CA THR A 418 -19.09 14.95 13.99
C THR A 418 -19.25 13.44 13.85
N ARG A 419 -20.22 12.85 14.56
CA ARG A 419 -20.53 11.40 14.46
C ARG A 419 -21.01 11.02 13.05
N GLY A 420 -21.82 11.86 12.42
CA GLY A 420 -22.26 11.67 11.04
C GLY A 420 -21.10 11.65 10.05
N LEU A 421 -20.17 12.60 10.14
CA LEU A 421 -18.97 12.66 9.30
C LEU A 421 -18.07 11.43 9.49
N ILE A 422 -17.87 10.99 10.74
CA ILE A 422 -17.12 9.77 11.05
C ILE A 422 -17.81 8.55 10.44
N LEU A 423 -19.12 8.40 10.61
CA LEU A 423 -19.88 7.27 10.08
C LEU A 423 -19.79 7.19 8.55
N VAL A 424 -20.01 8.32 7.86
CA VAL A 424 -19.86 8.40 6.39
C VAL A 424 -18.45 8.00 5.98
N SER A 425 -17.44 8.48 6.70
CA SER A 425 -16.04 8.14 6.43
C SER A 425 -15.76 6.64 6.60
N ILE A 426 -16.32 6.00 7.63
CA ILE A 426 -16.18 4.56 7.88
C ILE A 426 -16.85 3.76 6.75
N ILE A 427 -18.08 4.13 6.38
CA ILE A 427 -18.81 3.47 5.29
C ILE A 427 -18.01 3.55 3.99
N LEU A 428 -17.48 4.73 3.64
CA LEU A 428 -16.63 4.90 2.46
C LEU A 428 -15.36 4.05 2.54
N GLY A 429 -14.67 4.03 3.69
CA GLY A 429 -13.48 3.18 3.89
C GLY A 429 -13.77 1.69 3.68
N ILE A 430 -14.92 1.19 4.14
CA ILE A 430 -15.37 -0.20 3.95
C ILE A 430 -15.75 -0.44 2.48
N CYS A 431 -16.55 0.42 1.86
CA CYS A 431 -16.97 0.31 0.46
C CYS A 431 -15.77 0.31 -0.49
N LEU A 432 -14.76 1.14 -0.20
CA LEU A 432 -13.52 1.23 -0.96
C LEU A 432 -12.49 0.15 -0.58
N ARG A 433 -12.78 -0.67 0.45
CA ARG A 433 -11.90 -1.73 0.97
C ARG A 433 -10.51 -1.20 1.35
N SER A 434 -10.45 0.01 1.92
CA SER A 434 -9.21 0.71 2.23
C SER A 434 -8.90 0.64 3.73
N VAL A 435 -8.02 -0.29 4.11
CA VAL A 435 -7.47 -0.36 5.48
C VAL A 435 -6.78 0.93 5.93
N PRO A 436 -5.89 1.59 5.14
CA PRO A 436 -5.21 2.81 5.61
C PRO A 436 -6.18 3.99 5.79
N TRP A 437 -7.27 4.05 5.01
CA TRP A 437 -8.37 5.00 5.25
C TRP A 437 -8.99 4.79 6.63
N LEU A 438 -9.34 3.53 6.96
CA LEU A 438 -9.92 3.19 8.27
C LEU A 438 -8.97 3.50 9.42
N ILE A 439 -7.67 3.20 9.28
CA ILE A 439 -6.64 3.56 10.27
C ILE A 439 -6.61 5.08 10.50
N SER A 440 -6.68 5.86 9.42
CA SER A 440 -6.68 7.33 9.51
C SER A 440 -7.92 7.86 10.25
N ILE A 441 -9.10 7.28 10.02
CA ILE A 441 -10.31 7.65 10.77
C ILE A 441 -10.14 7.34 12.26
N ILE A 442 -9.60 6.16 12.61
CA ILE A 442 -9.38 5.80 14.02
C ILE A 442 -8.42 6.81 14.69
N ALA A 443 -7.36 7.22 13.99
CA ALA A 443 -6.46 8.26 14.49
C ALA A 443 -7.17 9.62 14.67
N ILE A 444 -8.04 10.02 13.74
CA ILE A 444 -8.82 11.26 13.85
C ILE A 444 -9.81 11.17 15.02
N MET A 445 -10.46 10.02 15.24
CA MET A 445 -11.34 9.79 16.39
C MET A 445 -10.61 9.93 17.73
N VAL A 446 -9.35 9.47 17.80
CA VAL A 446 -8.48 9.76 18.95
C VAL A 446 -8.20 11.26 19.06
N GLY A 447 -7.95 11.91 17.92
CA GLY A 447 -7.75 13.37 17.83
C GLY A 447 -8.93 14.21 18.29
N THR A 448 -10.19 13.75 18.17
CA THR A 448 -11.36 14.51 18.66
C THR A 448 -11.43 14.59 20.18
N GLN A 449 -10.60 13.84 20.90
CA GLN A 449 -10.48 13.87 22.36
C GLN A 449 -9.31 14.74 22.85
N LEU A 450 -8.60 15.39 21.91
CA LEU A 450 -7.44 16.24 22.17
C LEU A 450 -7.78 17.70 21.84
N SER A 451 -6.84 18.62 22.02
CA SER A 451 -7.03 20.01 21.54
C SER A 451 -6.99 20.08 20.01
N LEU A 452 -7.52 21.14 19.43
CA LEU A 452 -7.53 21.37 17.98
C LEU A 452 -6.11 21.32 17.40
N ALA A 453 -5.15 21.94 18.09
CA ALA A 453 -3.75 21.96 17.68
C ALA A 453 -3.11 20.57 17.66
N LEU A 454 -3.39 19.74 18.67
CA LEU A 454 -2.93 18.35 18.71
C LEU A 454 -3.61 17.51 17.63
N SER A 455 -4.93 17.62 17.50
CA SER A 455 -5.72 16.86 16.52
C SER A 455 -5.26 17.14 15.09
N PHE A 456 -5.16 18.43 14.72
CA PHE A 456 -4.63 18.85 13.43
C PHE A 456 -3.16 18.46 13.26
N GLY A 457 -2.31 18.65 14.27
CA GLY A 457 -0.88 18.35 14.19
C GLY A 457 -0.57 16.85 14.10
N LEU A 458 -1.33 15.98 14.77
CA LEU A 458 -1.23 14.53 14.60
C LEU A 458 -1.44 14.13 13.14
N TYR A 459 -2.44 14.69 12.47
CA TYR A 459 -2.65 14.45 11.05
C TYR A 459 -1.57 15.13 10.19
N PHE A 460 -1.45 16.46 10.29
CA PHE A 460 -0.62 17.27 9.40
C PHE A 460 0.87 16.89 9.49
N VAL A 461 1.41 16.76 10.71
CA VAL A 461 2.84 16.50 10.91
C VAL A 461 3.14 15.00 10.82
N LEU A 462 2.38 14.13 11.48
CA LEU A 462 2.75 12.72 11.60
C LEU A 462 2.22 11.83 10.46
N GLN A 463 1.12 12.21 9.81
CA GLN A 463 0.59 11.48 8.66
C GLN A 463 0.94 12.17 7.34
N HIS A 464 0.43 13.38 7.12
CA HIS A 464 0.53 14.07 5.83
C HIS A 464 1.98 14.38 5.45
N SER A 465 2.71 15.07 6.34
CA SER A 465 4.11 15.46 6.08
C SER A 465 5.04 14.26 5.93
N VAL A 466 4.86 13.21 6.76
CA VAL A 466 5.63 11.96 6.66
C VAL A 466 5.33 11.22 5.35
N THR A 467 4.08 11.22 4.90
CA THR A 467 3.68 10.65 3.61
C THR A 467 4.33 11.40 2.45
N GLY A 468 4.22 12.73 2.44
CA GLY A 468 4.87 13.59 1.45
C GLY A 468 6.39 13.37 1.41
N TRP A 469 7.05 13.35 2.57
CA TRP A 469 8.47 13.06 2.69
C TRP A 469 8.85 11.70 2.07
N ASN A 470 8.11 10.63 2.38
CA ASN A 470 8.37 9.30 1.84
C ASN A 470 8.13 9.21 0.32
N HIS A 471 7.13 9.91 -0.21
CA HIS A 471 6.91 10.01 -1.65
C HIS A 471 8.11 10.67 -2.37
N LEU A 472 8.65 11.76 -1.81
CA LEU A 472 9.82 12.43 -2.37
C LEU A 472 11.07 11.56 -2.28
N LYS A 473 11.30 10.95 -1.12
CA LYS A 473 12.42 10.03 -0.90
C LYS A 473 12.44 8.89 -1.93
N THR A 474 11.30 8.24 -2.13
CA THR A 474 11.19 7.05 -2.99
C THR A 474 11.24 7.42 -4.47
N SER A 475 10.59 8.51 -4.88
CA SER A 475 10.55 8.93 -6.29
C SER A 475 11.86 9.50 -6.80
N GLN A 476 12.64 10.12 -5.93
CA GLN A 476 13.92 10.76 -6.26
C GLN A 476 15.14 9.93 -5.85
N GLU A 477 14.91 8.75 -5.23
CA GLU A 477 15.96 7.88 -4.71
C GLU A 477 16.91 8.60 -3.73
N TRP A 478 16.36 9.51 -2.92
CA TRP A 478 17.13 10.29 -1.94
C TRP A 478 17.26 9.56 -0.60
N THR A 479 18.28 9.94 0.17
CA THR A 479 18.39 9.56 1.58
C THR A 479 17.80 10.63 2.48
N ASN A 480 17.34 10.27 3.68
CA ASN A 480 16.81 11.24 4.66
C ASN A 480 17.83 12.36 4.93
N LYS A 481 19.11 12.02 5.11
CA LYS A 481 20.20 13.00 5.29
C LYS A 481 20.29 13.99 4.13
N SER A 482 20.21 13.50 2.90
CA SER A 482 20.28 14.37 1.71
C SER A 482 19.08 15.30 1.58
N MET A 483 17.89 14.85 1.97
CA MET A 483 16.67 15.66 1.97
C MET A 483 16.78 16.80 2.97
N TRP A 484 17.23 16.49 4.18
CA TRP A 484 17.48 17.49 5.22
C TRP A 484 18.44 18.60 4.81
N VAL A 485 19.59 18.23 4.24
CA VAL A 485 20.57 19.22 3.77
C VAL A 485 19.99 20.11 2.69
N ARG A 486 19.13 19.56 1.82
CA ARG A 486 18.47 20.31 0.74
C ARG A 486 17.35 21.23 1.24
N SER A 487 16.62 20.84 2.28
CA SER A 487 15.52 21.65 2.82
C SER A 487 16.00 22.82 3.68
N LEU A 488 17.13 22.68 4.38
CA LEU A 488 17.70 23.69 5.29
C LEU A 488 17.63 25.16 4.79
N PRO A 489 18.13 25.52 3.59
CA PRO A 489 18.10 26.91 3.14
C PRO A 489 16.69 27.47 2.98
N PHE A 490 15.74 26.65 2.49
CA PHE A 490 14.35 27.06 2.32
C PHE A 490 13.60 27.09 3.65
N THR A 491 13.87 26.15 4.56
CA THR A 491 13.34 26.17 5.93
C THR A 491 13.80 27.42 6.68
N GLY A 492 15.10 27.74 6.63
CA GLY A 492 15.63 28.97 7.23
C GLY A 492 15.03 30.23 6.60
N GLY A 493 14.90 30.27 5.27
CA GLY A 493 14.25 31.38 4.57
C GLY A 493 12.78 31.57 4.97
N ALA A 494 12.02 30.48 5.10
CA ALA A 494 10.63 30.54 5.57
C ALA A 494 10.52 31.04 7.01
N MET A 495 11.44 30.64 7.89
CA MET A 495 11.49 31.16 9.27
C MET A 495 11.78 32.66 9.27
N VAL A 496 12.82 33.12 8.57
CA VAL A 496 13.15 34.55 8.49
C VAL A 496 11.97 35.36 7.94
N LEU A 497 11.31 34.86 6.88
CA LEU A 497 10.14 35.51 6.30
C LEU A 497 8.97 35.60 7.31
N PHE A 498 8.72 34.54 8.07
CA PHE A 498 7.72 34.56 9.15
C PHE A 498 8.01 35.68 10.17
N LEU A 499 9.27 35.77 10.63
CA LEU A 499 9.67 36.78 11.61
C LEU A 499 9.57 38.21 11.06
N LEU A 500 9.80 38.40 9.76
CA LEU A 500 9.74 39.72 9.11
C LEU A 500 8.31 40.19 8.83
N VAL A 501 7.44 39.27 8.38
CA VAL A 501 6.04 39.59 8.04
C VAL A 501 5.23 39.86 9.31
N PHE A 502 5.45 39.07 10.36
CA PHE A 502 4.73 39.20 11.62
C PHE A 502 5.65 39.81 12.66
N HIS A 503 5.51 41.13 12.87
CA HIS A 503 6.21 41.81 13.96
C HIS A 503 5.73 41.24 15.29
N PHE A 504 6.65 40.67 16.06
CA PHE A 504 6.34 39.98 17.31
C PHE A 504 5.78 40.93 18.38
N ASP A 505 4.47 40.92 18.57
CA ASP A 505 3.89 41.34 19.85
C ASP A 505 4.05 40.19 20.85
N LYS A 506 4.90 40.41 21.86
CA LYS A 506 5.22 39.40 22.89
C LYS A 506 4.03 39.13 23.82
N ASN A 507 2.97 39.94 23.79
CA ASN A 507 1.95 39.95 24.83
C ASN A 507 0.68 39.13 24.51
N SER A 508 0.55 38.51 23.33
CA SER A 508 -0.65 37.72 23.00
C SER A 508 -0.34 36.44 22.22
N LEU A 509 -0.21 35.32 22.93
CA LEU A 509 -0.14 33.97 22.34
C LEU A 509 -1.31 33.64 21.40
N LEU A 510 -2.47 34.27 21.61
CA LEU A 510 -3.66 34.05 20.80
C LEU A 510 -3.54 34.74 19.41
N GLN A 511 -2.90 35.90 19.33
CA GLN A 511 -2.62 36.54 18.03
C GLN A 511 -1.62 35.71 17.21
N TRP A 512 -0.73 34.98 17.88
CA TRP A 512 0.26 34.15 17.21
C TRP A 512 -0.39 32.97 16.47
N SER A 513 -1.47 32.38 16.99
CA SER A 513 -2.15 31.28 16.31
C SER A 513 -2.84 31.75 15.02
N SER A 514 -3.44 32.93 15.03
CA SER A 514 -4.05 33.57 13.86
C SER A 514 -3.02 33.92 12.78
N TYR A 515 -1.89 34.53 13.16
CA TYR A 515 -0.80 34.82 12.22
C TYR A 515 -0.16 33.56 11.65
N SER A 516 0.01 32.54 12.48
CA SER A 516 0.52 31.23 12.03
C SER A 516 -0.42 30.58 11.01
N LEU A 517 -1.74 30.72 11.16
CA LEU A 517 -2.71 30.18 10.20
C LEU A 517 -2.63 30.88 8.84
N VAL A 518 -2.59 32.22 8.83
CA VAL A 518 -2.44 33.00 7.58
C VAL A 518 -1.11 32.67 6.90
N PHE A 519 -0.04 32.57 7.66
CA PHE A 519 1.27 32.21 7.11
C PHE A 519 1.32 30.79 6.55
N LEU A 520 0.75 29.83 7.27
CA LEU A 520 0.61 28.45 6.82
C LEU A 520 -0.23 28.38 5.53
N SER A 521 -1.30 29.17 5.44
CA SER A 521 -2.09 29.33 4.22
C SER A 521 -1.24 29.87 3.07
N ALA A 522 -0.44 30.91 3.30
CA ALA A 522 0.44 31.48 2.27
C ALA A 522 1.50 30.48 1.78
N LEU A 523 2.11 29.69 2.68
CA LEU A 523 3.10 28.65 2.32
C LEU A 523 2.48 27.43 1.63
N SER A 524 1.25 27.05 2.01
CA SER A 524 0.63 25.83 1.53
C SER A 524 0.21 25.90 0.06
N LEU A 525 -0.35 27.00 -0.43
CA LEU A 525 -0.78 27.09 -1.84
C LEU A 525 0.35 26.85 -2.87
N PRO A 526 1.53 27.50 -2.79
CA PRO A 526 2.62 27.20 -3.71
C PRO A 526 3.12 25.75 -3.54
N HIS A 527 3.15 25.22 -2.32
CA HIS A 527 3.49 23.83 -2.08
C HIS A 527 2.56 22.86 -2.80
N ILE A 528 1.25 23.05 -2.65
CA ILE A 528 0.21 22.27 -3.30
C ILE A 528 0.36 22.31 -4.81
N TYR A 529 0.67 23.48 -5.37
CA TYR A 529 0.90 23.66 -6.80
C TYR A 529 2.05 22.78 -7.31
N PHE A 530 3.19 22.73 -6.62
CA PHE A 530 4.34 21.91 -7.02
C PHE A 530 4.11 20.43 -6.78
N MET A 531 3.58 20.05 -5.61
CA MET A 531 3.31 18.65 -5.27
C MET A 531 2.23 18.02 -6.16
N SER A 532 1.18 18.75 -6.53
CA SER A 532 0.16 18.20 -7.43
C SER A 532 0.73 17.89 -8.81
N ARG A 533 1.62 18.76 -9.34
CA ARG A 533 2.33 18.49 -10.60
C ARG A 533 3.29 17.32 -10.50
N PHE A 534 3.96 17.17 -9.37
CA PHE A 534 4.76 15.99 -9.08
C PHE A 534 3.92 14.72 -9.09
N TYR A 535 2.73 14.76 -8.48
CA TYR A 535 1.84 13.62 -8.45
C TYR A 535 1.21 13.27 -9.80
N GLN A 536 1.08 14.22 -10.73
CA GLN A 536 0.66 13.94 -12.10
C GLN A 536 1.75 13.24 -12.93
N LYS A 537 3.03 13.42 -12.59
CA LYS A 537 4.16 12.83 -13.33
C LYS A 537 4.53 11.43 -12.83
N THR A 538 4.37 11.19 -11.54
CA THR A 538 4.71 9.95 -10.84
C THR A 538 3.52 9.00 -10.82
#